data_AF-A0AAU5HGA0-F1
#
_entry.id   AF-A0AAU5HGA0-F1
#
_cell.length_a   1.000
_cell.length_b   1.000
_cell.length_c   1.000
_cell.angle_alpha   90.00
_cell.angle_beta   90.00
_cell.angle_gamma   90.00
#
_symmetry.space_group_name_H-M   'P 1'
#
loop_
_entity.id
_entity.type
_entity.pdbx_description
1 polymer ?
#
loop_
_entity_poly.entity_id
_entity_poly.type
_entity_poly.pdbx_seq_one_letter_code
_entity_poly.pdbx_strand_id
1 'polypeptide(L)'
;MVLLVAHFREVPVVRVGHGLCAPQSTGRKRILFFRRAREDRAFREAQRAGHALLLQLQAAQSPYRPDPTAPARAAEESVVGDFLPPDLRVPSRHEVTGLMMRWKQPLVVGGEVRTCPGCGSYRDWIVLCLCGDSVWLRCRAGHETKELGLDAAWYNRNSGPVDRFHPTLEEGLRYLGH
;
A
#
# COMPACT_ATOMS: atom_id res chain seq x y z
N MET A 1 51.63 -39.83 0.16
CA MET A 1 50.62 -40.87 -0.08
C MET A 1 49.82 -40.42 -1.30
N VAL A 2 50.06 -41.06 -2.44
CA VAL A 2 49.51 -40.69 -3.75
C VAL A 2 48.03 -41.11 -3.79
N LEU A 3 47.11 -40.18 -4.03
CA LEU A 3 45.74 -40.54 -4.44
C LEU A 3 45.57 -40.26 -5.93
N LEU A 4 45.44 -41.37 -6.65
CA LEU A 4 45.19 -41.52 -8.06
C LEU A 4 43.77 -41.05 -8.41
N VAL A 5 43.63 -40.31 -9.51
CA VAL A 5 42.34 -40.03 -10.18
C VAL A 5 42.04 -41.20 -11.13
N ALA A 6 40.84 -41.78 -11.07
CA ALA A 6 40.23 -42.59 -12.14
C ALA A 6 38.73 -42.71 -11.85
N HIS A 7 37.89 -42.01 -12.61
CA HIS A 7 37.13 -42.52 -13.78
C HIS A 7 35.79 -43.19 -13.45
N PHE A 8 34.74 -42.36 -13.63
CA PHE A 8 33.47 -42.64 -14.28
C PHE A 8 33.20 -44.10 -14.71
N ARG A 9 32.13 -44.68 -14.14
CA ARG A 9 31.20 -45.58 -14.84
C ARG A 9 29.95 -45.83 -13.98
N GLU A 10 28.86 -45.11 -14.24
CA GLU A 10 27.55 -45.47 -13.69
C GLU A 10 26.44 -45.41 -14.75
N VAL A 11 26.03 -46.63 -15.14
CA VAL A 11 24.67 -47.16 -15.40
C VAL A 11 23.65 -46.36 -16.22
N PRO A 12 23.07 -46.94 -17.30
CA PRO A 12 21.98 -46.33 -18.05
C PRO A 12 20.64 -46.40 -17.27
N VAL A 13 20.01 -45.24 -17.08
CA VAL A 13 18.68 -45.11 -16.49
C VAL A 13 17.60 -45.33 -17.56
N VAL A 14 16.68 -46.23 -17.23
CA VAL A 14 15.52 -46.68 -17.98
C VAL A 14 14.55 -45.52 -18.27
N ARG A 15 14.20 -45.33 -19.55
CA ARG A 15 13.09 -44.45 -19.99
C ARG A 15 11.75 -45.12 -19.67
N VAL A 16 11.00 -44.56 -18.71
CA VAL A 16 9.58 -44.86 -18.53
C VAL A 16 8.78 -43.71 -19.14
N GLY A 17 8.09 -44.00 -20.25
CA GLY A 17 7.13 -43.08 -20.86
C GLY A 17 5.93 -42.88 -19.96
N HIS A 18 5.53 -41.63 -19.77
CA HIS A 18 4.23 -41.26 -19.21
C HIS A 18 3.60 -40.17 -20.07
N GLY A 19 2.34 -40.41 -20.42
CA GLY A 19 1.58 -39.69 -21.43
C GLY A 19 1.41 -38.21 -21.16
N LEU A 20 1.48 -37.45 -22.25
CA LEU A 20 1.00 -36.08 -22.34
C LEU A 20 -0.53 -36.05 -22.24
N CYS A 21 -1.06 -36.00 -21.02
CA CYS A 21 -2.39 -35.47 -20.79
C CYS A 21 -2.28 -33.95 -20.64
N ALA A 22 -2.65 -33.23 -21.69
CA ALA A 22 -2.85 -31.78 -21.65
C ALA A 22 -4.13 -31.45 -20.87
N PRO A 23 -4.10 -30.63 -19.80
CA PRO A 23 -5.31 -30.02 -19.29
C PRO A 23 -5.65 -28.79 -20.11
N GLN A 24 -6.76 -28.90 -20.86
CA GLN A 24 -7.41 -27.82 -21.58
C GLN A 24 -7.76 -26.68 -20.60
N SER A 25 -6.99 -25.59 -20.64
CA SER A 25 -7.31 -24.38 -19.88
C SER A 25 -8.51 -23.68 -20.52
N THR A 26 -9.67 -23.81 -19.88
CA THR A 26 -10.92 -23.16 -20.27
C THR A 26 -10.78 -21.63 -20.19
N GLY A 27 -11.06 -20.98 -21.33
CA GLY A 27 -10.84 -19.56 -21.62
C GLY A 27 -11.74 -18.57 -20.86
N ARG A 28 -11.68 -18.54 -19.53
CA ARG A 28 -12.41 -17.53 -18.72
C ARG A 28 -11.58 -16.73 -17.72
N LYS A 29 -10.25 -16.94 -17.67
CA LYS A 29 -9.35 -16.25 -16.70
C LYS A 29 -8.42 -15.18 -17.30
N ARG A 30 -8.50 -14.84 -18.59
CA ARG A 30 -7.56 -13.90 -19.25
C ARG A 30 -8.00 -12.41 -19.28
N ILE A 31 -9.17 -12.04 -18.79
CA ILE A 31 -9.70 -10.66 -18.97
C ILE A 31 -9.45 -9.74 -17.75
N LEU A 32 -9.13 -10.28 -16.57
CA LEU A 32 -8.98 -9.47 -15.34
C LEU A 32 -7.60 -8.84 -15.13
N PHE A 33 -6.54 -9.31 -15.80
CA PHE A 33 -5.18 -8.76 -15.66
C PHE A 33 -4.98 -7.47 -16.47
N PHE A 34 -5.59 -7.36 -17.65
CA PHE A 34 -5.43 -6.18 -18.51
C PHE A 34 -6.19 -4.96 -18.01
N ARG A 35 -7.33 -5.15 -17.33
CA ARG A 35 -8.14 -4.04 -16.81
C ARG A 35 -7.43 -3.30 -15.68
N ARG A 36 -6.89 -4.04 -14.69
CA ARG A 36 -6.13 -3.45 -13.58
C ARG A 36 -4.78 -2.89 -14.02
N ALA A 37 -4.08 -3.55 -14.94
CA ALA A 37 -2.84 -3.02 -15.50
C ALA A 37 -3.06 -1.74 -16.33
N ARG A 38 -4.22 -1.62 -17.00
CA ARG A 38 -4.63 -0.39 -17.70
C ARG A 38 -4.97 0.73 -16.71
N GLU A 39 -5.74 0.43 -15.67
CA GLU A 39 -6.10 1.39 -14.62
C GLU A 39 -4.86 1.90 -13.86
N ASP A 40 -3.92 1.02 -13.50
CA ASP A 40 -2.64 1.40 -12.89
C ASP A 40 -1.77 2.25 -13.83
N ARG A 41 -1.76 1.94 -15.13
CA ARG A 41 -1.02 2.75 -16.13
C ARG A 41 -1.64 4.13 -16.29
N ALA A 42 -2.97 4.20 -16.40
CA ALA A 42 -3.71 5.45 -16.51
C ALA A 42 -3.49 6.33 -15.28
N PHE A 43 -3.46 5.73 -14.09
CA PHE A 43 -3.15 6.44 -12.84
C PHE A 43 -1.72 7.03 -12.85
N ARG A 44 -0.70 6.24 -13.24
CA ARG A 44 0.69 6.72 -13.34
C ARG A 44 0.87 7.78 -14.44
N GLU A 45 0.14 7.67 -15.54
CA GLU A 45 0.11 8.68 -16.60
C GLU A 45 -0.53 9.98 -16.12
N ALA A 46 -1.66 9.90 -15.42
CA ALA A 46 -2.30 11.06 -14.80
C ALA A 46 -1.38 11.75 -13.78
N GLN A 47 -0.65 10.97 -12.95
CA GLN A 47 0.35 11.54 -12.03
C GLN A 47 1.48 12.25 -12.76
N ARG A 48 2.03 11.67 -13.83
CA ARG A 48 3.07 12.32 -14.64
C ARG A 48 2.58 13.61 -15.30
N ALA A 49 1.37 13.58 -15.86
CA ALA A 49 0.74 14.75 -16.48
C ALA A 49 0.50 15.86 -15.44
N GLY A 50 -0.02 15.52 -14.26
CA GLY A 50 -0.21 16.46 -13.16
C GLY A 50 1.10 17.08 -12.67
N HIS A 51 2.15 16.26 -12.51
CA HIS A 51 3.47 16.76 -12.13
C HIS A 51 4.07 17.69 -13.20
N ALA A 52 3.93 17.36 -14.47
CA ALA A 52 4.39 18.22 -15.57
C ALA A 52 3.66 19.58 -15.58
N LEU A 53 2.35 19.59 -15.35
CA LEU A 53 1.56 20.82 -15.22
C LEU A 53 2.02 21.66 -14.01
N LEU A 54 2.29 21.02 -12.87
CA LEU A 54 2.80 21.70 -11.68
C LEU A 54 4.13 22.41 -11.96
N LEU A 55 5.07 21.75 -12.65
CA LEU A 55 6.34 22.35 -13.06
C LEU A 55 6.15 23.54 -13.99
N GLN A 56 5.20 23.46 -14.94
CA GLN A 56 4.87 24.58 -15.82
C GLN A 56 4.30 25.77 -15.03
N LEU A 57 3.40 25.52 -14.09
CA LEU A 57 2.83 26.56 -13.23
C LEU A 57 3.89 27.20 -12.34
N GLN A 58 4.80 26.41 -11.77
CA GLN A 58 5.93 26.92 -10.99
C GLN A 58 6.88 27.77 -11.84
N ALA A 59 7.16 27.35 -13.08
CA ALA A 59 7.95 28.14 -14.02
C ALA A 59 7.24 29.44 -14.46
N ALA A 60 5.91 29.44 -14.49
CA ALA A 60 5.09 30.61 -14.78
C ALA A 60 4.88 31.53 -13.56
N GLN A 61 5.30 31.12 -12.36
CA GLN A 61 5.31 32.03 -11.20
C GLN A 61 6.37 33.10 -11.45
N SER A 62 5.91 34.31 -11.77
CA SER A 62 6.78 35.49 -11.76
C SER A 62 7.36 35.65 -10.35
N PRO A 63 8.67 35.94 -10.20
CA PRO A 63 9.20 36.37 -8.93
C PRO A 63 8.45 37.63 -8.51
N TYR A 64 7.62 37.53 -7.48
CA TYR A 64 7.12 38.71 -6.80
C TYR A 64 8.34 39.43 -6.24
N ARG A 65 8.69 40.58 -6.83
CA ARG A 65 9.66 41.49 -6.24
C ARG A 65 8.93 42.18 -5.08
N PRO A 66 9.29 41.93 -3.81
CA PRO A 66 8.70 42.69 -2.72
C PRO A 66 9.04 44.16 -2.96
N ASP A 67 8.01 44.98 -3.11
CA ASP A 67 8.15 46.43 -3.10
C ASP A 67 8.74 46.82 -1.72
N PRO A 68 9.89 47.51 -1.63
CA PRO A 68 10.55 47.78 -0.36
C PRO A 68 9.78 48.72 0.59
N THR A 69 8.56 49.13 0.24
CA THR A 69 7.84 50.22 0.91
C THR A 69 6.56 49.74 1.61
N ALA A 70 6.64 48.60 2.32
CA ALA A 70 5.65 48.27 3.33
C ALA A 70 6.20 48.72 4.71
N PRO A 71 5.55 49.65 5.44
CA PRO A 71 6.01 50.01 6.77
C PRO A 71 5.96 48.77 7.67
N ALA A 72 7.05 48.55 8.41
CA ALA A 72 7.19 47.45 9.35
C ALA A 72 5.99 47.39 10.29
N ARG A 73 5.09 46.44 10.06
CA ARG A 73 4.02 46.14 11.01
C ARG A 73 4.66 45.51 12.24
N ALA A 74 4.41 46.14 13.39
CA ALA A 74 4.79 45.68 14.70
C ALA A 74 4.41 44.21 14.88
N ALA A 75 5.33 43.44 15.46
CA ALA A 75 5.10 42.08 15.89
C ALA A 75 4.28 42.09 17.18
N GLU A 76 2.96 41.97 17.09
CA GLU A 76 2.12 41.62 18.24
C GLU A 76 1.09 40.57 17.83
N GLU A 77 1.29 39.38 18.40
CA GLU A 77 0.48 38.16 18.39
C GLU A 77 0.02 37.63 17.03
N SER A 78 0.72 36.59 16.58
CA SER A 78 0.15 35.58 15.70
C SER A 78 -1.09 34.96 16.37
N VAL A 79 -2.24 35.61 16.22
CA VAL A 79 -3.50 34.89 16.14
C VAL A 79 -3.26 33.87 15.04
N VAL A 80 -2.98 32.63 15.41
CA VAL A 80 -3.07 31.49 14.50
C VAL A 80 -4.49 31.56 14.01
N GLY A 81 -4.67 32.14 12.83
CA GLY A 81 -5.96 32.18 12.19
C GLY A 81 -6.46 30.75 12.18
N ASP A 82 -7.63 30.55 12.76
CA ASP A 82 -8.37 29.30 12.70
C ASP A 82 -8.79 29.14 11.22
N PHE A 83 -7.82 28.81 10.37
CA PHE A 83 -7.78 29.16 8.94
C PHE A 83 -8.82 28.41 8.12
N LEU A 84 -9.37 27.34 8.70
CA LEU A 84 -10.46 26.54 8.17
C LEU A 84 -11.39 26.18 9.34
N PRO A 85 -12.72 26.33 9.21
CA PRO A 85 -13.67 25.77 10.17
C PRO A 85 -13.36 24.30 10.48
N PRO A 86 -13.54 23.83 11.73
CA PRO A 86 -13.20 22.46 12.14
C PRO A 86 -13.75 21.38 11.21
N ASP A 87 -14.97 21.56 10.71
CA ASP A 87 -15.66 20.63 9.82
C ASP A 87 -15.01 20.49 8.43
N LEU A 88 -14.17 21.46 8.04
CA LEU A 88 -13.43 21.47 6.79
C LEU A 88 -11.96 21.04 6.97
N ARG A 89 -11.53 20.77 8.20
CA ARG A 89 -10.19 20.27 8.47
C ARG A 89 -10.14 18.78 8.21
N VAL A 90 -9.06 18.34 7.59
CA VAL A 90 -8.74 16.91 7.55
C VAL A 90 -8.30 16.53 8.97
N PRO A 91 -8.97 15.55 9.62
CA PRO A 91 -8.56 15.10 10.95
C PRO A 91 -7.12 14.61 10.94
N SER A 92 -6.35 15.01 11.95
CA SER A 92 -5.02 14.48 12.17
C SER A 92 -5.11 13.01 12.61
N ARG A 93 -4.01 12.27 12.45
CA ARG A 93 -3.96 10.83 12.77
C ARG A 93 -4.38 10.51 14.22
N HIS A 94 -4.08 11.40 15.15
CA HIS A 94 -4.37 11.20 16.57
C HIS A 94 -5.86 11.45 16.91
N GLU A 95 -6.57 12.17 16.04
CA GLU A 95 -8.00 12.46 16.20
C GLU A 95 -8.89 11.35 15.63
N VAL A 96 -8.31 10.41 14.88
CA VAL A 96 -9.01 9.22 14.35
C VAL A 96 -8.68 8.00 15.22
N THR A 97 -9.71 7.22 15.58
CA THR A 97 -9.54 5.97 16.36
C THR A 97 -8.64 4.96 15.63
N GLY A 98 -8.70 4.95 14.30
CA GLY A 98 -7.80 4.17 13.45
C GLY A 98 -8.10 4.33 11.97
N LEU A 99 -7.13 3.99 11.13
CA LEU A 99 -7.21 3.94 9.68
C LEU A 99 -7.23 2.49 9.22
N MET A 100 -7.97 2.19 8.16
CA MET A 100 -8.07 0.83 7.63
C MET A 100 -7.93 0.80 6.12
N MET A 101 -7.19 -0.19 5.61
CA MET A 101 -7.08 -0.41 4.17
C MET A 101 -7.09 -1.89 3.84
N ARG A 102 -7.58 -2.23 2.66
CA ARG A 102 -7.57 -3.60 2.16
C ARG A 102 -6.28 -3.89 1.38
N TRP A 103 -5.56 -4.91 1.81
CA TRP A 103 -4.35 -5.42 1.16
C TRP A 103 -4.61 -6.77 0.49
N LYS A 104 -4.81 -6.74 -0.83
CA LYS A 104 -5.21 -7.93 -1.61
C LYS A 104 -4.04 -8.87 -1.94
N GLN A 105 -2.82 -8.33 -2.00
CA GLN A 105 -1.62 -9.09 -2.34
C GLN A 105 -1.02 -9.78 -1.10
N PRO A 106 -0.08 -10.73 -1.26
CA PRO A 106 0.68 -11.24 -0.13
C PRO A 106 1.37 -10.08 0.61
N LEU A 107 1.27 -10.07 1.94
CA LEU A 107 1.95 -9.07 2.76
C LEU A 107 3.35 -9.59 3.09
N VAL A 108 4.38 -8.87 2.65
CA VAL A 108 5.78 -9.23 2.89
C VAL A 108 6.38 -8.24 3.88
N VAL A 109 6.88 -8.74 5.00
CA VAL A 109 7.50 -7.95 6.07
C VAL A 109 8.86 -8.56 6.39
N GLY A 110 9.94 -7.78 6.28
CA GLY A 110 11.30 -8.30 6.51
C GLY A 110 11.72 -9.45 5.58
N GLY A 111 11.06 -9.61 4.42
CA GLY A 111 11.30 -10.73 3.50
C GLY A 111 10.40 -11.96 3.73
N GLU A 112 9.61 -11.97 4.79
CA GLU A 112 8.71 -13.07 5.11
C GLU A 112 7.27 -12.76 4.69
N VAL A 113 6.58 -13.74 4.11
CA VAL A 113 5.16 -13.64 3.80
C VAL A 113 4.36 -13.83 5.09
N ARG A 114 3.55 -12.84 5.46
CA ARG A 114 2.69 -12.93 6.63
C ARG A 114 1.50 -13.84 6.38
N THR A 115 1.33 -14.80 7.28
CA THR A 115 0.22 -15.75 7.30
C THR A 115 -0.56 -15.62 8.59
N CYS A 116 -1.88 -15.76 8.52
CA CYS A 116 -2.73 -15.77 9.70
C CYS A 116 -2.41 -16.97 10.59
N PRO A 117 -2.08 -16.76 11.88
CA PRO A 117 -1.77 -17.85 12.79
C PRO A 117 -2.98 -18.77 13.06
N GLY A 118 -4.21 -18.25 12.91
CA GLY A 118 -5.44 -19.02 13.14
C GLY A 118 -5.91 -19.85 11.94
N CYS A 119 -5.88 -19.30 10.72
CA CYS A 119 -6.43 -19.97 9.53
C CYS A 119 -5.45 -20.17 8.37
N GLY A 120 -4.19 -19.75 8.51
CA GLY A 120 -3.16 -19.90 7.47
C GLY A 120 -3.35 -19.00 6.24
N SER A 121 -4.36 -18.13 6.20
CA SER A 121 -4.54 -17.19 5.09
C SER A 121 -3.34 -16.25 4.96
N TYR A 122 -2.78 -16.12 3.76
CA TYR A 122 -1.58 -15.32 3.48
C TYR A 122 -1.85 -14.06 2.66
N ARG A 123 -3.12 -13.83 2.27
CA ARG A 123 -3.56 -12.71 1.43
C ARG A 123 -4.90 -12.15 1.91
N ASP A 124 -5.37 -11.09 1.23
CA ASP A 124 -6.64 -10.42 1.51
C ASP A 124 -6.73 -9.93 2.98
N TRP A 125 -5.67 -9.27 3.44
CA TRP A 125 -5.59 -8.68 4.76
C TRP A 125 -6.35 -7.35 4.82
N ILE A 126 -6.95 -7.05 5.97
CA ILE A 126 -7.24 -5.67 6.36
C ILE A 126 -6.08 -5.23 7.24
N VAL A 127 -5.41 -4.16 6.83
CA VAL A 127 -4.39 -3.50 7.64
C VAL A 127 -5.06 -2.38 8.40
N LEU A 128 -5.01 -2.47 9.72
CA LEU A 128 -5.54 -1.51 10.68
C LEU A 128 -4.36 -0.75 11.27
N CYS A 129 -4.33 0.57 11.13
CA CYS A 129 -3.42 1.39 11.92
C CYS A 129 -4.22 2.12 12.99
N LEU A 130 -4.03 1.74 14.25
CA LEU A 130 -4.73 2.35 15.37
C LEU A 130 -4.00 3.59 15.87
N CYS A 131 -4.69 4.42 16.65
CA CYS A 131 -4.06 5.52 17.37
C CYS A 131 -2.92 4.98 18.27
N GLY A 132 -1.75 5.63 18.24
CA GLY A 132 -0.52 5.13 18.87
C GLY A 132 0.40 4.30 17.95
N ASP A 133 0.27 4.47 16.63
CA ASP A 133 1.16 3.94 15.58
C ASP A 133 1.31 2.41 15.51
N SER A 134 0.42 1.68 16.19
CA SER A 134 0.39 0.22 16.11
C SER A 134 -0.36 -0.26 14.87
N VAL A 135 0.25 -1.19 14.15
CA VAL A 135 -0.34 -1.85 12.99
C VAL A 135 -0.84 -3.24 13.36
N TRP A 136 -2.09 -3.51 13.00
CA TRP A 136 -2.76 -4.79 13.18
C TRP A 136 -3.23 -5.34 11.83
N LEU A 137 -3.22 -6.66 11.72
CA LEU A 137 -3.65 -7.39 10.54
C LEU A 137 -4.87 -8.21 10.89
N ARG A 138 -5.95 -8.02 10.13
CA ARG A 138 -7.16 -8.83 10.23
C ARG A 138 -7.33 -9.67 8.96
N CYS A 139 -7.44 -10.99 9.11
CA CYS A 139 -7.69 -11.88 7.97
C CYS A 139 -9.20 -11.93 7.63
N ARG A 140 -9.56 -12.53 6.49
CA ARG A 140 -10.97 -12.71 6.09
C ARG A 140 -11.83 -13.53 7.05
N ALA A 141 -11.21 -14.44 7.81
CA ALA A 141 -11.90 -15.21 8.84
C ALA A 141 -12.13 -14.41 10.14
N GLY A 142 -11.64 -13.17 10.22
CA GLY A 142 -11.82 -12.29 11.37
C GLY A 142 -10.76 -12.42 12.47
N HIS A 143 -9.71 -13.22 12.27
CA HIS A 143 -8.59 -13.27 13.21
C HIS A 143 -7.73 -12.02 13.08
N GLU A 144 -7.38 -11.45 14.24
CA GLU A 144 -6.52 -10.26 14.35
C GLU A 144 -5.16 -10.63 14.93
N THR A 145 -4.11 -10.00 14.41
CA THR A 145 -2.76 -10.16 14.91
C THR A 145 -2.02 -8.84 14.85
N LYS A 146 -1.28 -8.51 15.91
CA LYS A 146 -0.43 -7.32 15.94
C LYS A 146 0.82 -7.57 15.11
N GLU A 147 1.12 -6.68 14.17
CA GLU A 147 2.31 -6.79 13.33
C GLU A 147 3.38 -5.82 13.82
N LEU A 148 4.50 -6.35 14.31
CA LEU A 148 5.58 -5.55 14.88
C LEU A 148 6.54 -5.00 13.83
N GLY A 149 6.61 -5.61 12.65
CA GLY A 149 7.48 -5.15 11.57
C GLY A 149 6.88 -4.02 10.73
N LEU A 150 5.66 -3.57 11.04
CA LEU A 150 4.97 -2.50 10.34
C LEU A 150 4.64 -1.36 11.31
N ASP A 151 4.86 -0.14 10.85
CA ASP A 151 4.58 1.08 11.60
C ASP A 151 3.63 2.00 10.83
N ALA A 152 3.25 3.09 11.47
CA ALA A 152 2.44 4.13 10.87
C ALA A 152 3.04 4.71 9.58
N ALA A 153 4.36 4.83 9.52
CA ALA A 153 5.07 5.36 8.37
C ALA A 153 4.95 4.42 7.16
N TRP A 154 5.05 3.10 7.38
CA TRP A 154 4.79 2.08 6.38
C TRP A 154 3.35 2.17 5.90
N TYR A 155 2.39 2.27 6.82
CA TYR A 155 0.98 2.39 6.44
C TYR A 155 0.77 3.56 5.49
N ASN A 156 1.25 4.75 5.84
CA ASN A 156 1.06 5.97 5.05
C ASN A 156 1.69 5.90 3.65
N ARG A 157 2.84 5.23 3.53
CA ARG A 157 3.51 5.04 2.23
C ARG A 157 2.75 4.08 1.30
N ASN A 158 1.97 3.16 1.87
CA ASN A 158 1.30 2.09 1.13
C ASN A 158 -0.22 2.29 1.02
N SER A 159 -0.80 3.16 1.84
CA SER A 159 -2.20 3.54 1.77
C SER A 159 -2.42 4.59 0.68
N GLY A 160 -3.54 4.49 -0.03
CA GLY A 160 -4.04 5.56 -0.88
C GLY A 160 -4.61 6.72 -0.05
N PRO A 161 -5.13 7.77 -0.73
CA PRO A 161 -5.91 8.82 -0.06
C PRO A 161 -7.06 8.21 0.77
N VAL A 162 -7.33 8.80 1.93
CA VAL A 162 -8.50 8.40 2.74
C VAL A 162 -9.75 8.72 1.94
N ASP A 163 -10.57 7.70 1.69
CA ASP A 163 -11.79 7.80 0.89
C ASP A 163 -13.03 8.07 1.75
N ARG A 164 -13.06 7.52 2.97
CA ARG A 164 -14.17 7.70 3.92
C ARG A 164 -13.72 7.54 5.37
N PHE A 165 -14.32 8.34 6.24
CA PHE A 165 -14.24 8.18 7.69
C PHE A 165 -15.47 7.42 8.19
N HIS A 166 -15.23 6.43 9.06
CA HIS A 166 -16.28 5.65 9.71
C HIS A 166 -16.23 5.88 11.23
N PRO A 167 -17.38 6.07 11.89
CA PRO A 167 -17.44 6.32 13.32
C PRO A 167 -17.06 5.09 14.16
N THR A 168 -17.22 3.87 13.63
CA THR A 168 -16.84 2.63 14.32
C THR A 168 -16.02 1.68 13.44
N LEU A 169 -15.28 0.78 14.10
CA LEU A 169 -14.49 -0.25 13.43
C LEU A 169 -15.37 -1.17 12.59
N GLU A 170 -16.49 -1.63 13.15
CA GLU A 170 -17.43 -2.54 12.51
C GLU A 170 -18.02 -1.93 11.23
N GLU A 171 -18.32 -0.63 11.26
CA GLU A 171 -18.85 0.04 10.08
C GLU A 171 -17.82 0.13 8.96
N GLY A 172 -16.56 0.42 9.30
CA GLY A 172 -15.47 0.41 8.34
C GLY A 172 -15.18 -0.98 7.78
N LEU A 173 -15.23 -2.03 8.61
CA LEU A 173 -15.09 -3.42 8.15
C LEU A 173 -16.20 -3.79 7.16
N ARG A 174 -17.45 -3.43 7.47
CA ARG A 174 -18.60 -3.63 6.58
C ARG A 174 -18.41 -2.92 5.23
N TYR A 175 -17.89 -1.70 5.24
CA TYR A 175 -17.56 -0.96 4.01
C TYR A 175 -16.48 -1.67 3.17
N LEU A 176 -15.50 -2.31 3.82
CA LEU A 176 -14.48 -3.12 3.15
C LEU A 176 -14.96 -4.52 2.72
N GLY A 177 -16.20 -4.88 3.06
CA GLY A 177 -16.86 -6.14 2.68
C GLY A 177 -16.57 -7.30 3.64
N HIS A 178 -16.43 -7.01 4.94
CA HIS A 178 -16.20 -7.98 6.01
C HIS A 178 -17.31 -7.94 7.07
#